data_AF-A0A4S2T7W7-F1
#
_entry.id   AF-A0A4S2T7W7-F1
#
_cell.length_a   1.000
_cell.length_b   1.000
_cell.length_c   1.000
_cell.angle_alpha   90.00
_cell.angle_beta   90.00
_cell.angle_gamma   90.00
#
_symmetry.space_group_name_H-M   'P 1'
#
loop_
_entity.id
_entity.type
_entity.pdbx_description
1 polymer ?
#
loop_
_entity_poly.entity_id
_entity_poly.type
_entity_poly.pdbx_seq_one_letter_code
_entity_poly.pdbx_strand_id
1 'polypeptide(L)'
;MASIDPTAIAAIFTVAATATSWQRTNLGLNTRVDHGGFTWTVQLPPESGRAYISGSSGWGGDTCEYIEATWGETFLIVDAAMNATRVR
;
A
#
# COMPACT_ATOMS: atom_id res chain seq x y z
N MET A 1 -11.93 -4.76 -17.21
CA MET A 1 -11.20 -4.31 -16.01
C MET A 1 -10.06 -5.29 -15.82
N ALA A 2 -8.81 -4.84 -15.92
CA ALA A 2 -7.67 -5.68 -15.59
C ALA A 2 -7.66 -5.80 -14.06
N SER A 3 -8.11 -6.94 -13.54
CA SER A 3 -7.93 -7.28 -12.13
C SER A 3 -6.45 -7.58 -11.91
N ILE A 4 -5.82 -6.95 -10.92
CA ILE A 4 -4.48 -7.35 -10.50
C ILE A 4 -4.47 -8.84 -10.07
N ASP A 5 -3.42 -9.58 -10.43
CA ASP A 5 -3.30 -10.97 -10.04
C ASP A 5 -2.80 -11.13 -8.59
N PRO A 6 -3.10 -12.27 -7.92
CA PRO A 6 -2.71 -12.51 -6.53
C PRO A 6 -1.20 -12.42 -6.25
N THR A 7 -0.35 -12.75 -7.22
CA THR A 7 1.11 -12.67 -7.03
C THR A 7 1.60 -11.23 -7.08
N ALA A 8 1.02 -10.40 -7.94
CA ALA A 8 1.29 -8.96 -7.97
C ALA A 8 0.79 -8.25 -6.69
N ILE A 9 -0.36 -8.65 -6.14
CA ILE A 9 -0.87 -8.13 -4.85
C ILE A 9 0.17 -8.36 -3.73
N ALA A 10 0.63 -9.61 -3.57
CA ALA A 10 1.61 -9.96 -2.54
C ALA A 10 2.94 -9.21 -2.74
N ALA A 11 3.37 -9.03 -4.00
CA ALA A 11 4.56 -8.27 -4.33
C ALA A 11 4.43 -6.78 -3.95
N ILE A 12 3.28 -6.15 -4.21
CA ILE A 12 3.02 -4.76 -3.84
C ILE A 12 3.09 -4.58 -2.32
N PHE A 13 2.46 -5.47 -1.54
CA PHE A 13 2.54 -5.42 -0.09
C PHE A 13 3.94 -5.66 0.44
N THR A 14 4.69 -6.58 -0.18
CA THR A 14 6.11 -6.81 0.15
C THR A 14 6.95 -5.56 -0.08
N VAL A 15 6.74 -4.85 -1.19
CA VAL A 15 7.44 -3.58 -1.46
C VAL A 15 7.01 -2.51 -0.46
N ALA A 16 5.71 -2.38 -0.18
CA ALA A 16 5.20 -1.44 0.83
C ALA A 16 5.79 -1.69 2.23
N ALA A 17 5.99 -2.95 2.61
CA ALA A 17 6.65 -3.34 3.86
C ALA A 17 8.14 -2.94 3.95
N THR A 18 8.73 -2.48 2.85
CA THR A 18 10.11 -1.95 2.81
C THR A 18 10.14 -0.45 2.49
N ALA A 19 8.98 0.18 2.31
CA ALA A 19 8.89 1.58 1.93
C ALA A 19 9.36 2.49 3.08
N THR A 20 10.27 3.42 2.74
CA THR A 20 10.84 4.39 3.69
C THR A 20 10.13 5.74 3.66
N SER A 21 9.21 5.93 2.72
CA SER A 21 8.42 7.15 2.55
C SER A 21 6.95 6.83 2.74
N TRP A 22 6.36 7.44 3.77
CA TRP A 22 4.94 7.35 4.08
C TRP A 22 4.38 8.76 4.26
N GLN A 23 3.27 9.06 3.59
CA GLN A 23 2.59 10.33 3.70
C GLN A 23 1.40 10.19 4.64
N ARG A 24 1.20 11.17 5.52
CA ARG A 24 0.05 11.21 6.41
C ARG A 24 -1.11 11.93 5.76
N THR A 25 -2.26 11.28 5.74
CA THR A 25 -3.51 11.79 5.17
C THR A 25 -4.64 11.67 6.20
N ASN A 26 -5.80 12.26 5.90
CA ASN A 26 -7.01 12.09 6.73
C ASN A 26 -7.53 10.63 6.71
N LEU A 27 -7.10 9.82 5.74
CA LEU A 27 -7.45 8.40 5.61
C LEU A 27 -6.40 7.48 6.23
N GLY A 28 -5.40 8.02 6.94
CA GLY A 28 -4.28 7.26 7.50
C GLY A 28 -2.96 7.50 6.77
N LEU A 29 -2.00 6.59 6.96
CA LEU A 29 -0.71 6.63 6.29
C LEU A 29 -0.81 5.97 4.93
N ASN A 30 -0.17 6.52 3.91
CA ASN A 30 -0.06 5.85 2.63
C ASN A 30 1.34 5.93 2.04
N THR A 31 1.60 4.99 1.14
CA THR A 31 2.82 4.96 0.35
C THR A 31 2.48 4.60 -1.09
N ARG A 32 3.37 4.98 -2.01
CA ARG A 32 3.25 4.65 -3.42
C ARG A 32 4.25 3.57 -3.77
N VAL A 33 3.79 2.56 -4.48
CA VAL A 33 4.56 1.38 -4.86
C VAL A 33 4.48 1.21 -6.37
N ASP A 34 5.62 1.30 -7.04
CA ASP A 34 5.69 1.02 -8.48
C ASP A 34 5.84 -0.48 -8.71
N HIS A 35 4.86 -1.08 -9.39
CA HIS A 35 4.86 -2.51 -9.71
C HIS A 35 4.13 -2.78 -11.02
N GLY A 36 4.74 -3.60 -11.90
CA GLY A 36 4.11 -4.03 -13.15
C GLY A 36 3.80 -2.89 -14.14
N GLY A 37 4.51 -1.76 -14.08
CA GLY A 37 4.26 -0.59 -14.94
C GLY A 37 3.13 0.34 -14.44
N PHE A 38 2.61 0.08 -13.24
CA PHE A 38 1.62 0.91 -12.55
C PHE A 38 2.18 1.42 -11.23
N THR A 39 1.72 2.60 -10.80
CA THR A 39 1.96 3.11 -9.46
C THR A 39 0.74 2.80 -8.60
N TRP A 40 0.91 1.91 -7.62
CA TRP A 40 -0.11 1.48 -6.67
C TRP A 40 -0.05 2.33 -5.40
N THR A 41 -1.21 2.64 -4.82
CA THR A 41 -1.29 3.27 -3.51
C THR A 41 -1.62 2.22 -2.46
N VAL A 42 -0.76 2.07 -1.46
CA VAL A 42 -1.00 1.24 -0.28
C VAL A 42 -1.34 2.14 0.89
N GLN A 43 -2.49 1.90 1.50
CA GLN A 43 -3.04 2.66 2.61
C GLN A 43 -3.01 1.82 3.89
N LEU A 44 -2.55 2.42 4.98
CA LEU A 44 -2.68 1.93 6.34
C LEU A 44 -3.70 2.83 7.08
N PRO A 45 -4.87 2.31 7.47
CA PRO A 45 -5.89 3.10 8.15
C PRO A 45 -5.41 3.61 9.52
N PRO A 46 -5.92 4.77 9.99
CA PRO A 46 -5.38 5.47 11.16
C PRO A 46 -5.73 4.84 12.51
N GLU A 47 -6.79 4.03 12.57
CA GLU A 47 -7.27 3.43 13.81
C GLU A 47 -6.87 1.95 13.90
N SER A 48 -7.67 1.11 13.27
CA SER A 48 -7.52 -0.33 13.27
C SER A 48 -8.05 -0.87 11.95
N GLY A 49 -7.31 -1.78 11.35
CA GLY A 49 -7.66 -2.36 10.07
C GLY A 49 -6.44 -2.95 9.39
N ARG A 50 -6.72 -3.72 8.34
CA ARG A 50 -5.66 -4.26 7.49
C ARG A 50 -5.20 -3.18 6.53
N ALA A 51 -3.91 -3.21 6.19
CA ALA A 51 -3.44 -2.39 5.09
C ALA A 51 -4.17 -2.81 3.82
N TYR A 52 -4.39 -1.89 2.89
CA TYR A 52 -5.06 -2.20 1.64
C TYR A 52 -4.46 -1.42 0.48
N ILE A 53 -4.47 -2.03 -0.70
CA ILE A 53 -4.30 -1.29 -1.95
C ILE A 53 -5.58 -0.49 -2.15
N SER A 54 -5.48 0.81 -2.43
CA SER A 54 -6.64 1.70 -2.66
C SER A 54 -6.81 2.08 -4.12
N GLY A 55 -5.79 1.84 -4.95
CA GLY A 55 -5.85 2.05 -6.38
C GLY A 55 -4.49 2.09 -7.06
N SER A 56 -4.51 2.25 -8.38
CA SER A 56 -3.31 2.49 -9.18
C SER A 56 -3.52 3.55 -10.24
N SER A 57 -2.42 4.15 -10.69
CA SER A 57 -2.37 4.97 -11.89
C SER A 57 -1.30 4.45 -12.85
N GLY A 58 -1.62 4.44 -14.15
CA GLY A 58 -0.73 3.95 -15.20
C GLY A 58 -1.16 4.41 -16.60
N TRP A 59 -0.49 3.90 -17.64
CA TRP A 59 -0.83 4.16 -19.05
C TRP A 59 -2.17 3.50 -19.40
N GLY A 60 -3.28 4.22 -19.16
CA GLY A 60 -4.64 3.71 -19.40
C GLY A 60 -5.72 4.23 -18.45
N GLY A 61 -5.35 4.96 -17.39
CA GLY A 61 -6.27 5.56 -16.42
C GLY A 61 -6.07 5.06 -14.99
N ASP A 62 -6.90 5.56 -14.08
CA ASP A 62 -6.87 5.20 -12.66
C ASP A 62 -7.80 4.01 -12.39
N THR A 63 -7.33 3.03 -11.60
CA THR A 63 -8.16 1.98 -11.03
C THR A 63 -8.28 2.18 -9.53
N CYS A 64 -9.49 2.03 -8.97
CA CYS A 64 -9.70 1.94 -7.53
C CYS A 64 -9.98 0.48 -7.18
N GLU A 65 -8.94 -0.24 -6.79
CA GLU A 65 -9.06 -1.58 -6.22
C GLU A 65 -8.89 -1.45 -4.71
N TYR A 66 -9.86 -1.96 -3.94
CA TYR A 66 -9.78 -2.02 -2.48
C TYR A 66 -9.46 -3.46 -2.07
N ILE A 67 -8.17 -3.78 -2.06
CA ILE A 67 -7.68 -5.14 -1.79
C ILE A 67 -6.99 -5.14 -0.45
N GLU A 68 -7.53 -5.88 0.53
CA GLU A 68 -6.94 -5.98 1.86
C GLU A 68 -5.74 -6.94 1.88
N ALA A 69 -4.70 -6.52 2.58
CA ALA A 69 -3.58 -7.38 2.92
C ALA A 69 -4.00 -8.49 3.89
N THR A 70 -3.16 -9.51 4.01
CA THR A 70 -3.21 -10.41 5.16
C THR A 70 -2.75 -9.69 6.43
N TRP A 71 -3.05 -10.26 7.59
CA TRP A 71 -2.52 -9.73 8.85
C TRP A 71 -0.99 -9.78 8.91
N GLY A 72 -0.37 -10.85 8.38
CA GLY A 72 1.08 -10.98 8.31
C GLY A 72 1.74 -9.84 7.53
N GLU A 73 1.22 -9.53 6.34
CA GLU A 73 1.67 -8.39 5.54
C GLU A 73 1.39 -7.05 6.24
N THR A 74 0.22 -6.92 6.86
CA THR A 74 -0.17 -5.71 7.60
C THR A 74 0.83 -5.41 8.72
N PHE A 75 1.28 -6.41 9.49
CA PHE A 75 2.24 -6.19 10.58
C PHE A 75 3.57 -5.61 10.07
N LEU A 76 4.08 -6.11 8.95
CA LEU A 76 5.31 -5.61 8.34
C LEU A 76 5.13 -4.18 7.81
N ILE A 77 3.99 -3.90 7.20
CA ILE A 77 3.62 -2.56 6.71
C ILE A 77 3.51 -1.55 7.86
N VAL A 78 2.89 -1.95 8.98
CA VAL A 78 2.79 -1.10 10.19
C VAL A 78 4.18 -0.74 10.70
N ASP A 79 5.10 -1.71 10.79
CA ASP A 79 6.46 -1.46 11.25
C ASP A 79 7.20 -0.48 10.32
N ALA A 80 7.11 -0.68 9.01
CA ALA A 80 7.69 0.22 8.01
C ALA A 80 7.12 1.65 8.11
N ALA A 81 5.79 1.77 8.19
CA ALA A 81 5.10 3.06 8.29
C ALA A 81 5.45 3.80 9.58
N MET A 82 5.50 3.10 10.71
CA MET A 82 5.88 3.67 12.00
C MET A 82 7.36 4.08 12.02
N ASN A 83 8.25 3.26 11.46
CA ASN A 83 9.67 3.59 11.37
C ASN A 83 9.93 4.83 10.49
N ALA A 84 9.22 4.94 9.37
CA ALA A 84 9.33 6.09 8.45
C ALA A 84 8.78 7.40 9.04
N THR A 85 7.80 7.32 9.94
CA THR A 85 7.10 8.51 10.49
C THR A 85 7.53 8.90 11.89
N ARG A 86 8.42 8.13 12.54
CA ARG A 86 9.00 8.49 13.84
C ARG A 86 9.80 9.79 13.73
N VAL A 87 9.45 10.77 14.56
CA VAL A 87 10.27 11.96 14.79
C VAL A 87 11.60 11.51 15.40
N ARG A 88 12.71 11.88 14.77
CA ARG A 88 14.07 11.64 15.27
C ARG A 88 14.55 12.83 16.08
#